data_AF-X1FZK5-F1
#
_entry.id   AF-X1FZK5-F1
#
_cell.length_a   1.000
_cell.length_b   1.000
_cell.length_c   1.000
_cell.angle_alpha   90.00
_cell.angle_beta   90.00
_cell.angle_gamma   90.00
#
_symmetry.space_group_name_H-M   'P 1'
#
loop_
_entity.id
_entity.type
_entity.pdbx_description
1 polymer ?
#
loop_
_entity_poly.entity_id
_entity_poly.type
_entity_poly.pdbx_seq_one_letter_code
_entity_poly.pdbx_strand_id
1 'polypeptide(L)'
;CLTSRIHEMNASSSTNLNNLINSFNTLKQYRLCPAKLIDNGKIEPYFDRAILKRTLYIKNAWEIGEHDLERVVIKKNDSPIIPNDISDVPVLKLLKKKNEQEF
;
A
#
# COMPACT_ATOMS: atom_id res chain seq x y z
N CYS A 1 -14.20 -2.23 16.60
CA CYS A 1 -13.63 -1.31 15.59
C CYS A 1 -12.27 -1.89 15.17
N LEU A 2 -12.10 -2.31 13.91
CA LEU A 2 -10.78 -2.69 13.40
C LEU A 2 -9.94 -1.43 13.33
N THR A 3 -8.94 -1.29 14.19
CA THR A 3 -8.02 -0.14 14.16
C THR A 3 -7.10 -0.35 12.96
N SER A 4 -7.26 0.45 11.91
CA SER A 4 -6.36 0.43 10.76
C SER A 4 -5.47 1.68 10.77
N ARG A 5 -4.17 1.50 10.49
CA ARG A 5 -3.26 2.61 10.20
C ARG A 5 -2.93 2.57 8.73
N ILE A 6 -3.39 3.58 8.00
CA ILE A 6 -3.12 3.75 6.58
C ILE A 6 -1.95 4.72 6.45
N HIS A 7 -0.95 4.36 5.67
CA HIS A 7 0.18 5.22 5.34
C HIS A 7 0.25 5.36 3.82
N GLU A 8 -0.06 6.57 3.34
CA GLU A 8 0.07 6.91 1.94
C GLU A 8 1.49 7.41 1.66
N MET A 9 2.12 6.85 0.62
CA MET A 9 3.46 7.22 0.21
C MET A 9 3.41 7.82 -1.19
N ASN A 10 3.79 9.09 -1.30
CA ASN A 10 3.94 9.78 -2.58
C ASN A 10 5.40 9.69 -3.02
N ALA A 11 5.67 9.11 -4.18
CA ALA A 11 7.01 8.95 -4.73
C ALA A 11 7.03 9.34 -6.20
N SER A 12 8.13 9.96 -6.64
CA SER A 12 8.35 10.31 -8.06
C SER A 12 8.84 9.13 -8.90
N SER A 13 9.18 8.00 -8.27
CA SER A 13 9.69 6.79 -8.92
C SER A 13 9.25 5.51 -8.19
N SER A 14 9.14 4.42 -8.94
CA SER A 14 8.86 3.07 -8.43
C SER A 14 10.09 2.37 -7.83
N THR A 15 11.28 2.99 -7.83
CA THR A 15 12.54 2.38 -7.35
C THR A 15 12.41 1.72 -5.97
N ASN A 16 11.83 2.41 -4.98
CA ASN A 16 11.70 1.86 -3.62
C ASN A 16 10.76 0.65 -3.57
N LEU A 17 9.65 0.71 -4.31
CA LEU A 17 8.69 -0.40 -4.40
C LEU A 17 9.34 -1.61 -5.09
N ASN A 18 10.03 -1.39 -6.21
CA ASN A 18 10.72 -2.44 -6.95
C ASN A 18 11.82 -3.10 -6.11
N ASN A 19 12.61 -2.30 -5.37
CA ASN A 19 13.63 -2.83 -4.46
C ASN A 19 13.03 -3.70 -3.35
N LEU A 20 11.89 -3.30 -2.78
CA LEU A 20 11.16 -4.10 -1.80
C LEU A 20 10.68 -5.42 -2.41
N ILE A 21 10.04 -5.37 -3.58
CA ILE A 21 9.51 -6.54 -4.28
C ILE A 21 10.65 -7.53 -4.59
N ASN A 22 11.74 -7.04 -5.17
CA ASN A 22 12.90 -7.86 -5.53
C ASN A 22 13.53 -8.50 -4.28
N SER A 23 13.72 -7.72 -3.20
CA SER A 23 14.28 -8.22 -1.95
C SER A 23 13.37 -9.26 -1.30
N PHE A 24 12.05 -9.01 -1.29
CA PHE A 24 11.08 -9.95 -0.74
C PHE A 24 10.99 -11.24 -1.57
N ASN A 25 11.12 -11.14 -2.90
CA ASN A 25 11.13 -12.31 -3.77
C ASN A 25 12.29 -13.26 -3.47
N THR A 26 13.44 -12.74 -3.05
CA THR A 26 14.61 -13.54 -2.65
C THR A 26 14.54 -13.98 -1.19
N LEU A 27 14.25 -13.08 -0.27
CA LEU A 27 14.34 -13.32 1.18
C LEU A 27 13.08 -13.95 1.78
N LYS A 28 11.93 -13.79 1.12
CA LYS A 28 10.59 -14.23 1.57
C LYS A 28 10.18 -13.71 2.95
N GLN A 29 10.81 -12.64 3.42
CA GLN A 29 10.53 -12.01 4.70
C GLN A 29 11.00 -10.55 4.72
N TYR A 30 10.39 -9.74 5.58
CA TYR A 30 10.81 -8.37 5.88
C TYR A 30 10.59 -8.05 7.36
N ARG A 31 11.22 -6.99 7.85
CA ARG A 31 11.11 -6.54 9.24
C ARG A 31 10.53 -5.14 9.30
N LEU A 32 9.58 -4.94 10.20
CA LEU A 32 9.12 -3.61 10.61
C LEU A 32 9.72 -3.31 11.96
N CYS A 33 10.50 -2.24 12.08
CA CYS A 33 11.12 -1.84 13.35
C CYS A 33 11.02 -0.32 13.54
N PRO A 34 10.96 0.15 14.80
CA PRO A 34 11.20 1.56 15.09
C PRO A 34 12.60 1.96 14.61
N ALA A 35 12.75 3.22 14.23
CA ALA A 35 14.05 3.78 13.89
C ALA A 35 14.18 5.18 14.49
N LYS A 36 15.42 5.58 14.77
CA LYS A 36 15.78 6.92 15.23
C LYS A 36 16.46 7.68 14.10
N LEU A 37 16.11 8.95 13.96
CA LEU A 37 16.90 9.90 13.18
C LEU A 37 18.08 10.35 14.04
N ILE A 38 19.30 10.11 13.57
CA ILE A 38 20.52 10.58 14.21
C ILE A 38 21.07 11.81 13.48
N ASP A 39 22.07 12.45 14.07
CA ASP A 39 22.74 13.62 13.48
C ASP A 39 23.20 13.32 12.05
N ASN A 40 23.09 14.32 11.18
CA ASN A 40 23.35 14.21 9.74
C ASN A 40 22.29 13.41 8.94
N GLY A 41 21.08 13.22 9.48
CA GLY A 41 19.95 12.66 8.74
C GLY A 41 20.03 11.15 8.49
N LYS A 42 20.96 10.45 9.15
CA LYS A 42 21.04 8.99 9.08
C LYS A 42 19.90 8.37 9.89
N ILE A 43 19.44 7.22 9.44
CA ILE A 43 18.39 6.43 10.10
C ILE A 43 19.05 5.24 10.78
N GLU A 44 18.85 5.11 12.09
CA GLU A 44 19.32 3.98 12.90
C GLU A 44 18.13 3.10 13.32
N PRO A 45 17.98 1.89 12.74
CA PRO A 45 16.90 0.97 13.08
C PRO A 45 17.16 0.16 14.36
N TYR A 46 16.13 0.01 15.20
CA TYR A 46 16.16 -0.86 16.39
C TYR A 46 15.74 -2.29 16.02
N PHE A 47 16.69 -3.08 15.50
CA PHE A 47 16.40 -4.44 15.03
C PHE A 47 16.00 -5.44 16.12
N ASP A 48 16.37 -5.18 17.37
CA ASP A 48 15.95 -5.93 18.56
C ASP A 48 14.43 -5.82 18.81
N ARG A 49 13.81 -4.74 18.32
CA ARG A 49 12.36 -4.47 18.41
C ARG A 49 11.63 -4.72 17.11
N ALA A 50 12.22 -5.51 16.21
CA ALA A 50 11.66 -5.79 14.91
C ALA A 50 10.52 -6.81 14.98
N ILE A 51 9.44 -6.51 14.26
CA ILE A 51 8.39 -7.46 13.93
C ILE A 51 8.74 -8.11 12.60
N LEU A 52 8.97 -9.43 12.60
CA LEU A 52 9.21 -10.21 11.40
C LEU A 52 7.88 -10.49 10.68
N LYS A 53 7.84 -10.24 9.37
CA LYS A 53 6.71 -10.53 8.48
C LYS A 53 7.17 -11.43 7.35
N ARG A 54 6.41 -12.50 7.09
CA ARG A 54 6.66 -13.49 6.02
C ARG A 54 5.64 -13.45 4.89
N THR A 55 4.66 -12.56 4.99
CA THR A 55 3.56 -12.43 4.04
C THR A 55 3.48 -10.99 3.59
N LEU A 56 3.43 -10.77 2.28
CA LEU A 56 3.31 -9.48 1.62
C LEU A 56 2.25 -9.61 0.53
N TYR A 57 1.24 -8.74 0.57
CA TYR A 57 0.23 -8.62 -0.47
C TYR A 57 0.44 -7.30 -1.18
N ILE A 58 0.55 -7.35 -2.50
CA ILE A 58 0.64 -6.18 -3.38
C ILE A 58 -0.53 -6.31 -4.35
N LYS A 59 -1.43 -5.33 -4.31
CA LYS A 59 -2.57 -5.22 -5.21
C LYS A 59 -2.50 -3.85 -5.87
N ASN A 60 -2.77 -3.80 -7.17
CA ASN A 60 -2.99 -2.54 -7.85
C ASN A 60 -4.33 -1.95 -7.43
N ALA A 61 -4.43 -0.63 -7.45
CA ALA A 61 -5.67 0.06 -7.10
C ALA A 61 -6.85 -0.39 -7.99
N TRP A 62 -6.61 -0.68 -9.27
CA TRP A 62 -7.64 -1.12 -10.21
C TRP A 62 -8.23 -2.49 -9.90
N GLU A 63 -7.53 -3.33 -9.13
CA GLU A 63 -7.98 -4.67 -8.72
C GLU A 63 -8.90 -4.64 -7.48
N ILE A 64 -9.03 -3.50 -6.79
CA ILE A 64 -9.75 -3.40 -5.52
C ILE A 64 -11.24 -3.19 -5.75
N GLY A 65 -12.06 -4.12 -5.23
CA GLY A 65 -13.52 -4.09 -5.35
C GLY A 65 -14.26 -3.60 -4.10
N GLU A 66 -15.59 -3.56 -4.18
CA GLU A 66 -16.47 -3.09 -3.09
C GLU A 66 -16.51 -4.00 -1.86
N HIS A 67 -16.16 -5.28 -2.05
CA HIS A 67 -16.16 -6.29 -0.98
C HIS A 67 -14.77 -6.55 -0.40
N ASP A 68 -13.74 -5.90 -0.95
CA ASP A 68 -12.37 -6.02 -0.45
C ASP A 68 -12.19 -5.26 0.87
N LEU A 69 -11.31 -5.75 1.73
CA LEU A 69 -10.91 -5.04 2.95
C LEU A 69 -10.11 -3.78 2.59
N GLU A 70 -9.35 -3.84 1.50
CA GLU A 70 -8.51 -2.75 0.99
C GLU A 70 -9.34 -1.58 0.43
N ARG A 71 -10.65 -1.71 0.23
CA ARG A 71 -11.52 -0.61 -0.25
C ARG A 71 -11.46 0.65 0.63
N VAL A 72 -11.01 0.50 1.88
CA VAL A 72 -10.82 1.61 2.83
C VAL A 72 -9.68 2.55 2.41
N VAL A 73 -8.70 2.05 1.63
CA VAL A 73 -7.57 2.87 1.17
C VAL A 73 -7.88 3.70 -0.08
N ILE A 74 -8.92 3.33 -0.83
CA ILE A 74 -9.37 4.08 -2.02
C ILE A 74 -10.21 5.28 -1.57
N LYS A 75 -9.78 6.49 -1.94
CA LYS A 75 -10.49 7.75 -1.66
C LYS A 75 -11.37 8.16 -2.83
N LYS A 76 -12.36 9.02 -2.55
CA LYS A 76 -13.36 9.51 -3.52
C LYS A 76 -12.71 10.13 -4.79
N ASN A 77 -11.60 10.84 -4.60
CA ASN A 77 -10.91 11.59 -5.65
C ASN A 77 -9.66 10.89 -6.18
N ASP A 78 -9.47 9.60 -5.87
CA ASP A 78 -8.35 8.85 -6.44
C ASP A 78 -8.59 8.62 -7.93
N SER A 79 -7.51 8.69 -8.71
CA SER A 79 -7.49 8.36 -10.14
C SER A 79 -6.59 7.15 -10.37
N PRO A 80 -7.08 5.91 -10.13
CA PRO A 80 -6.31 4.70 -10.36
C PRO A 80 -5.82 4.59 -11.80
N ILE A 81 -4.56 4.17 -11.98
CA ILE A 81 -4.02 3.84 -13.30
C ILE A 81 -4.58 2.46 -13.70
N ILE A 82 -5.30 2.41 -14.83
CA ILE A 82 -5.96 1.22 -15.34
C ILE A 82 -5.27 0.80 -16.64
N PRO A 83 -4.83 -0.47 -16.80
CA PRO A 83 -4.32 -0.96 -18.07
C PRO A 83 -5.42 -1.03 -19.15
N ASN A 84 -5.08 -0.72 -20.40
CA ASN A 84 -6.06 -0.68 -21.51
C ASN A 84 -6.72 -2.03 -21.82
N ASP A 85 -6.07 -3.13 -21.44
CA ASP A 85 -6.51 -4.50 -21.79
C ASP A 85 -7.53 -5.08 -20.79
N ILE A 86 -7.94 -4.32 -19.76
CA ILE A 86 -8.85 -4.78 -18.71
C ILE A 86 -10.24 -4.17 -18.89
N SER A 87 -11.24 -5.04 -19.08
CA SER A 87 -12.64 -4.65 -19.26
C SER A 87 -13.46 -4.58 -17.98
N ASP A 88 -13.25 -5.50 -17.03
CA ASP A 88 -13.88 -5.45 -15.70
C ASP A 88 -12.90 -4.83 -14.71
N VAL A 89 -13.20 -3.59 -14.32
CA VAL A 89 -12.37 -2.79 -13.42
C VAL A 89 -13.14 -2.55 -12.12
N PRO A 90 -12.94 -3.40 -11.08
CA PRO A 90 -13.69 -3.33 -9.82
C PRO A 90 -13.67 -1.96 -9.14
N VAL A 91 -12.54 -1.24 -9.25
CA VAL A 91 -12.37 0.05 -8.56
C VAL A 91 -13.33 1.13 -9.07
N LEU A 92 -13.80 1.05 -10.33
CA LEU A 92 -14.74 2.02 -10.89
C LEU A 92 -16.11 1.94 -10.21
N LYS A 93 -16.57 0.72 -9.91
CA LYS A 93 -17.83 0.49 -9.15
C LYS A 93 -17.69 1.06 -7.73
N LEU A 94 -16.55 0.80 -7.09
CA LEU A 94 -16.23 1.33 -5.76
C LEU A 94 -16.19 2.87 -5.72
N LEU A 95 -15.55 3.52 -6.69
CA LEU A 95 -15.48 4.97 -6.79
C LEU A 95 -16.86 5.60 -7.02
N LYS A 96 -17.66 5.01 -7.92
CA LYS A 96 -19.04 5.44 -8.16
C LYS A 96 -19.87 5.42 -6.88
N LYS A 97 -19.82 4.33 -6.11
CA LYS A 97 -20.52 4.23 -4.83
C LYS A 97 -20.05 5.25 -3.80
N LYS A 98 -18.75 5.50 -3.70
CA LYS A 98 -18.19 6.54 -2.80
C LYS A 98 -18.58 7.95 -3.22
N ASN A 99 -18.81 8.17 -4.52
CA ASN A 99 -19.30 9.44 -5.04
C ASN A 99 -20.80 9.66 -4.76
N GLU A 100 -21.61 8.59 -4.81
CA GLU A 100 -23.07 8.61 -4.59
C GLU A 100 -23.47 8.68 -3.11
N GLN A 101 -22.61 8.26 -2.19
CA GLN A 101 -22.81 8.41 -0.74
C GLN A 101 -22.54 9.85 -0.29
N GLU A 102 -23.34 10.79 -0.79
CA GLU A 102 -23.45 12.16 -0.26
C GLU A 102 -24.62 12.20 0.73
N PHE A 103 -24.31 12.53 1.99
CA PHE A 103 -25.26 13.11 2.94
C PHE A 103 -24.80 14.53 3.23
#